data_AF-A0A2L2N3M2-F1
#
_entry.id   AF-A0A2L2N3M2-F1
#
_cell.length_a   1.000
_cell.length_b   1.000
_cell.length_c   1.000
_cell.angle_alpha   90.00
_cell.angle_beta   90.00
_cell.angle_gamma   90.00
#
_symmetry.space_group_name_H-M   'P 1'
#
loop_
_entity.id
_entity.type
_entity.pdbx_description
1 polymer ?
#
loop_
_entity_poly.entity_id
_entity_poly.type
_entity_poly.pdbx_seq_one_letter_code
_entity_poly.pdbx_strand_id
1 'polypeptide(L)'
;MTILNQQQQAELIIQQACKENFTDSEKAIYDDFILEAGVKNPAKMTEATADALIRYLNGCEASNEFVANVVNRLAQVAPAHIMTKILLSDNDGDGVPLYEELKLGTKVTEFDTSFEIAAARQRQYQFSPTRNCDMEL
;
A
#
# COMPACT_ATOMS: atom_id res chain seq x y z
N MET A 1 17.30 0.01 -5.63
CA MET A 1 16.27 -0.86 -6.24
C MET A 1 15.88 -0.21 -7.57
N THR A 2 15.85 -0.93 -8.70
CA THR A 2 15.53 -0.35 -10.02
C THR A 2 14.01 -0.16 -10.18
N ILE A 3 13.59 0.78 -11.03
CA ILE A 3 12.16 1.02 -11.37
C ILE A 3 11.45 -0.29 -11.80
N LEU A 4 12.16 -1.14 -12.54
CA LEU A 4 11.66 -2.44 -12.99
C LEU A 4 11.27 -3.37 -11.82
N ASN A 5 12.00 -3.28 -10.70
CA ASN A 5 11.74 -4.11 -9.51
C ASN A 5 10.50 -3.61 -8.76
N GLN A 6 10.27 -2.29 -8.69
CA GLN A 6 9.09 -1.70 -8.04
C GLN A 6 7.80 -2.03 -8.79
N GLN A 7 7.81 -2.00 -10.13
CA GLN A 7 6.65 -2.41 -10.93
C GLN A 7 6.29 -3.88 -10.69
N GLN A 8 7.30 -4.78 -10.62
CA GLN A 8 7.07 -6.19 -10.29
C GLN A 8 6.50 -6.38 -8.88
N GLN A 9 6.95 -5.61 -7.89
CA GLN A 9 6.37 -5.66 -6.54
C GLN A 9 4.90 -5.22 -6.56
N ALA A 10 4.57 -4.13 -7.25
CA ALA A 10 3.20 -3.65 -7.37
C ALA A 10 2.29 -4.69 -8.04
N GLU A 11 2.74 -5.33 -9.12
CA GLU A 11 1.99 -6.41 -9.79
C GLU A 11 1.71 -7.60 -8.86
N LEU A 12 2.69 -8.02 -8.06
CA LEU A 12 2.52 -9.11 -7.10
C LEU A 12 1.49 -8.77 -6.02
N ILE A 13 1.50 -7.53 -5.52
CA ILE A 13 0.52 -7.04 -4.55
C ILE A 13 -0.89 -7.05 -5.15
N ILE A 14 -1.04 -6.56 -6.39
CA ILE A 14 -2.33 -6.58 -7.09
C ILE A 14 -2.85 -8.02 -7.23
N GLN A 15 -2.00 -8.95 -7.66
CA GLN A 15 -2.37 -10.36 -7.79
C GLN A 15 -2.74 -11.00 -6.45
N GLN A 16 -2.10 -10.58 -5.35
CA GLN A 16 -2.39 -11.10 -4.03
C GLN A 16 -3.70 -10.55 -3.48
N ALA A 17 -3.96 -9.25 -3.64
CA ALA A 17 -5.22 -8.61 -3.23
C ALA A 17 -6.44 -9.22 -3.93
N CYS A 18 -6.29 -9.63 -5.20
CA CYS A 18 -7.33 -10.37 -5.94
C CYS A 18 -7.68 -11.74 -5.33
N LYS A 19 -6.86 -12.29 -4.44
CA LYS A 19 -7.12 -13.56 -3.73
C LYS A 19 -7.75 -13.35 -2.36
N GLU A 20 -7.78 -12.12 -1.85
CA GLU A 20 -8.39 -11.82 -0.57
C GLU A 20 -9.92 -11.82 -0.68
N ASN A 21 -10.57 -12.44 0.30
CA ASN A 21 -12.02 -12.49 0.39
C ASN A 21 -12.51 -11.54 1.46
N PHE A 22 -12.88 -10.33 1.06
CA PHE A 22 -13.67 -9.43 1.90
C PHE A 22 -15.12 -9.91 1.98
N THR A 23 -15.70 -9.80 3.17
CA THR A 23 -17.15 -9.87 3.36
C THR A 23 -17.84 -8.69 2.66
N ASP A 24 -19.13 -8.81 2.37
CA ASP A 24 -19.86 -7.73 1.69
C ASP A 24 -19.96 -6.47 2.55
N SER A 25 -19.98 -6.61 3.87
CA SER A 25 -19.94 -5.49 4.81
C SER A 25 -18.61 -4.74 4.76
N GLU A 26 -17.48 -5.45 4.71
CA GLU A 26 -16.16 -4.83 4.57
C GLU A 26 -16.02 -4.10 3.23
N LYS A 27 -16.46 -4.75 2.13
CA LYS A 27 -16.48 -4.09 0.82
C LYS A 27 -17.28 -2.79 0.85
N ALA A 28 -18.44 -2.78 1.50
CA ALA A 28 -19.27 -1.58 1.59
C ALA A 28 -18.56 -0.44 2.34
N ILE A 29 -17.84 -0.74 3.43
CA ILE A 29 -17.07 0.26 4.17
C ILE A 29 -15.98 0.87 3.28
N TYR A 30 -15.21 0.05 2.59
CA TYR A 30 -14.12 0.53 1.73
C TYR A 30 -14.65 1.23 0.48
N ASP A 31 -15.73 0.72 -0.13
CA ASP A 31 -16.35 1.32 -1.31
C ASP A 31 -16.95 2.70 -0.98
N ASP A 32 -17.50 2.90 0.23
CA ASP A 32 -18.01 4.20 0.71
C ASP A 32 -16.86 5.21 0.86
N PHE A 33 -15.75 4.81 1.49
CA PHE A 33 -14.55 5.66 1.59
C PHE A 33 -14.00 6.04 0.21
N ILE A 34 -13.93 5.09 -0.73
CA ILE A 34 -13.48 5.32 -2.11
C ILE A 34 -14.43 6.31 -2.82
N LEU A 35 -15.73 6.21 -2.56
CA LEU A 35 -16.73 7.13 -3.09
C LEU A 35 -16.56 8.55 -2.55
N GLU A 36 -16.32 8.71 -1.25
CA GLU A 36 -16.04 10.01 -0.60
C GLU A 36 -14.80 10.69 -1.18
N ALA A 37 -13.78 9.91 -1.53
CA ALA A 37 -12.58 10.38 -2.25
C ALA A 37 -12.87 10.83 -3.70
N GLY A 38 -14.11 10.72 -4.17
CA GLY A 38 -14.57 11.13 -5.50
C GLY A 38 -14.52 10.02 -6.56
N VAL A 39 -14.18 8.79 -6.19
CA VAL A 39 -14.10 7.66 -7.11
C VAL A 39 -15.44 6.93 -7.18
N LYS A 40 -16.29 7.35 -8.13
CA LYS A 40 -17.64 6.77 -8.31
C LYS A 40 -17.66 5.36 -8.87
N ASN A 41 -16.67 5.03 -9.70
CA ASN A 41 -16.56 3.71 -10.32
C ASN A 41 -15.09 3.30 -10.38
N PRO A 42 -14.61 2.51 -9.40
CA PRO A 42 -13.23 2.07 -9.33
C PRO A 42 -12.73 1.40 -10.62
N ALA A 43 -13.57 0.61 -11.29
CA ALA A 43 -13.24 -0.07 -12.54
C ALA A 43 -13.03 0.86 -13.74
N LYS A 44 -13.46 2.12 -13.63
CA LYS A 44 -13.25 3.17 -14.63
C LYS A 44 -12.38 4.31 -14.11
N MET A 45 -11.57 4.05 -13.07
CA MET A 45 -10.63 5.06 -12.57
C MET A 45 -9.71 5.54 -13.70
N THR A 46 -9.49 6.84 -13.68
CA THR A 46 -8.49 7.55 -14.46
C THR A 46 -7.33 7.94 -13.57
N GLU A 47 -6.22 8.38 -14.15
CA GLU A 47 -5.11 8.93 -13.37
C GLU A 47 -5.53 10.12 -12.52
N ALA A 48 -6.39 11.01 -13.03
CA ALA A 48 -6.86 12.17 -12.28
C ALA A 48 -7.67 11.78 -11.03
N THR A 49 -8.49 10.74 -11.13
CA THR A 49 -9.23 10.21 -9.97
C THR A 49 -8.34 9.44 -9.01
N ALA A 50 -7.24 8.85 -9.49
CA ALA A 50 -6.22 8.25 -8.63
C ALA A 50 -5.46 9.32 -7.85
N ASP A 51 -5.07 10.42 -8.50
CA ASP A 51 -4.42 11.56 -7.84
C ASP A 51 -5.33 12.20 -6.79
N ALA A 52 -6.65 12.26 -7.05
CA ALA A 52 -7.62 12.71 -6.07
C ALA A 52 -7.71 11.78 -4.85
N LEU A 53 -7.74 10.46 -5.07
CA LEU A 53 -7.73 9.47 -4.00
C LEU A 53 -6.45 9.55 -3.15
N ILE A 54 -5.27 9.66 -3.77
CA ILE A 54 -3.99 9.80 -3.07
C ILE A 54 -4.03 11.04 -2.17
N ARG A 55 -4.47 12.19 -2.70
CA ARG A 55 -4.63 13.41 -1.89
C ARG A 55 -5.62 13.24 -0.75
N TYR A 56 -6.72 12.51 -0.97
CA TYR A 56 -7.70 12.23 0.06
C TYR A 56 -7.10 11.36 1.18
N LEU A 57 -6.37 10.29 0.82
CA LEU A 57 -5.67 9.43 1.77
C LEU A 57 -4.69 10.23 2.64
N ASN A 58 -3.85 11.08 2.03
CA ASN A 58 -2.93 11.95 2.79
C ASN A 58 -3.68 12.93 3.73
N GLY A 59 -4.87 13.39 3.34
CA GLY A 59 -5.70 14.26 4.19
C GLY A 59 -6.46 13.55 5.31
N CYS A 60 -6.44 12.21 5.35
CA CYS A 60 -7.15 11.42 6.33
C CYS A 60 -6.22 10.91 7.43
N GLU A 61 -6.67 10.99 8.68
CA GLU A 61 -6.04 10.32 9.83
C GLU A 61 -6.42 8.82 9.86
N ALA A 62 -6.18 8.11 8.75
CA ALA A 62 -6.48 6.69 8.62
C ALA A 62 -5.34 5.83 9.18
N SER A 63 -5.67 4.68 9.78
CA SER A 63 -4.64 3.72 10.18
C SER A 63 -4.04 3.01 8.97
N ASN A 64 -2.79 2.56 9.07
CA ASN A 64 -2.13 1.78 8.03
C ASN A 64 -2.94 0.53 7.61
N GLU A 65 -3.58 -0.14 8.57
CA GLU A 65 -4.43 -1.31 8.29
C GLU A 65 -5.66 -0.92 7.47
N PHE A 66 -6.30 0.20 7.79
CA PHE A 66 -7.43 0.68 7.02
C PHE A 66 -7.01 1.03 5.59
N VAL A 67 -5.89 1.74 5.43
CA VAL A 67 -5.34 2.08 4.10
C VAL A 67 -4.97 0.82 3.33
N ALA A 68 -4.33 -0.17 3.95
CA ALA A 68 -4.03 -1.46 3.33
C ALA A 68 -5.31 -2.13 2.78
N ASN A 69 -6.38 -2.14 3.55
CA ASN A 69 -7.63 -2.77 3.13
C ASN A 69 -8.34 -2.00 2.02
N VAL A 70 -8.31 -0.66 2.05
CA VAL A 70 -8.81 0.18 0.94
C VAL A 70 -8.01 -0.08 -0.34
N VAL A 71 -6.69 -0.15 -0.24
CA VAL A 71 -5.77 -0.46 -1.36
C VAL A 71 -6.02 -1.87 -1.90
N ASN A 72 -6.19 -2.87 -1.03
CA ASN A 72 -6.52 -4.24 -1.43
C ASN A 72 -7.87 -4.30 -2.12
N ARG A 73 -8.89 -3.61 -1.59
CA ARG A 73 -10.20 -3.50 -2.22
C ARG A 73 -10.07 -2.89 -3.60
N LEU A 74 -9.35 -1.77 -3.75
CA LEU A 74 -9.11 -1.12 -5.04
C LEU A 74 -8.39 -2.03 -6.03
N ALA A 75 -7.40 -2.79 -5.59
CA ALA A 75 -6.67 -3.72 -6.45
C ALA A 75 -7.58 -4.81 -7.05
N GLN A 76 -8.70 -5.16 -6.41
CA GLN A 76 -9.68 -6.11 -6.94
C GLN A 76 -10.56 -5.53 -8.06
N VAL A 77 -10.72 -4.21 -8.11
CA VAL A 77 -11.74 -3.56 -8.96
C VAL A 77 -11.17 -2.53 -9.95
N ALA A 78 -10.03 -1.91 -9.64
CA ALA A 78 -9.43 -0.85 -10.43
C ALA A 78 -8.53 -1.41 -11.55
N PRO A 79 -8.32 -0.65 -12.65
CA PRO A 79 -7.38 -1.06 -13.69
C PRO A 79 -5.96 -1.21 -13.13
N ALA A 80 -5.25 -2.28 -13.52
CA ALA A 80 -3.92 -2.60 -12.98
C ALA A 80 -2.92 -1.42 -13.07
N HIS A 81 -2.89 -0.70 -14.20
CA HIS A 81 -2.00 0.45 -14.38
C HIS A 81 -2.30 1.62 -13.42
N ILE A 82 -3.57 1.81 -13.05
CA ILE A 82 -3.97 2.80 -12.04
C ILE A 82 -3.52 2.35 -10.65
N MET A 83 -3.72 1.06 -10.35
CA MET A 83 -3.29 0.52 -9.07
C MET A 83 -1.77 0.58 -8.91
N THR A 84 -1.00 0.32 -9.97
CA THR A 84 0.45 0.53 -9.96
C THR A 84 0.82 1.97 -9.64
N LYS A 85 0.12 2.97 -10.20
CA LYS A 85 0.36 4.39 -9.89
C LYS A 85 0.12 4.70 -8.42
N ILE A 86 -0.97 4.17 -7.84
CA ILE A 86 -1.30 4.35 -6.41
C ILE A 86 -0.26 3.66 -5.51
N LEU A 87 0.14 2.42 -5.82
CA LEU A 87 1.12 1.70 -5.02
C LEU A 87 2.50 2.37 -5.02
N LEU A 88 2.87 2.98 -6.14
CA LEU A 88 4.15 3.68 -6.31
C LEU A 88 4.11 5.15 -5.87
N SER A 89 2.96 5.66 -5.39
CA SER A 89 2.89 7.04 -4.92
C SER A 89 3.53 7.18 -3.55
N ASP A 90 4.31 8.24 -3.39
CA ASP A 90 4.77 8.78 -2.12
C ASP A 90 3.65 9.66 -1.56
N ASN A 91 2.84 9.10 -0.65
CA ASN A 91 1.56 9.68 -0.28
C ASN A 91 1.73 10.86 0.70
N ASP A 92 2.66 10.72 1.63
CA ASP A 92 2.97 11.64 2.72
C ASP A 92 4.19 12.56 2.43
N GLY A 93 4.97 12.22 1.39
CA GLY A 93 6.08 13.03 0.90
C GLY A 93 7.42 12.74 1.58
N ASP A 94 7.56 11.60 2.26
CA ASP A 94 8.81 11.19 2.93
C ASP A 94 9.81 10.50 1.98
N GLY A 95 9.38 10.24 0.74
CA GLY A 95 10.17 9.60 -0.31
C GLY A 95 10.06 8.07 -0.34
N VAL A 96 9.17 7.47 0.45
CA VAL A 96 8.88 6.04 0.47
C VAL A 96 7.55 5.77 -0.25
N PRO A 97 7.52 4.90 -1.27
CA PRO A 97 6.27 4.55 -1.93
C PRO A 97 5.31 3.80 -1.01
N LEU A 98 4.01 4.02 -1.17
CA LEU A 98 2.92 3.42 -0.38
C LEU A 98 3.07 1.90 -0.16
N TYR A 99 3.40 1.15 -1.21
CA TYR A 99 3.56 -0.30 -1.07
C TYR A 99 4.70 -0.69 -0.11
N GLU A 100 5.76 0.12 -0.09
CA GLU A 100 6.92 -0.12 0.76
C GLU A 100 6.60 0.28 2.19
N GLU A 101 5.87 1.36 2.39
CA GLU A 101 5.40 1.78 3.71
C GLU A 101 4.49 0.74 4.36
N LEU A 102 3.48 0.25 3.62
CA LEU A 102 2.58 -0.81 4.06
C LEU A 102 3.35 -2.09 4.42
N LYS A 103 4.43 -2.38 3.70
CA LYS A 103 5.30 -3.51 4.00
C LYS A 103 6.13 -3.27 5.26
N LEU A 104 6.73 -2.08 5.40
CA LEU A 104 7.59 -1.71 6.53
C LEU A 104 6.82 -1.48 7.83
N GLY A 105 5.52 -1.15 7.73
CA GLY A 105 4.70 -0.70 8.85
C GLY A 105 5.02 0.75 9.27
N THR A 106 5.58 1.56 8.38
CA THR A 106 5.74 3.02 8.52
C THR A 106 4.41 3.72 8.20
N LYS A 107 4.26 4.99 8.57
CA LYS A 107 2.98 5.71 8.53
C LYS A 107 2.65 6.20 7.12
N VAL A 108 1.65 5.58 6.50
CA VAL A 108 1.28 5.85 5.09
C VAL A 108 0.65 7.21 4.80
N THR A 109 0.30 7.97 5.83
CA THR A 109 -0.34 9.30 5.72
C THR A 109 0.39 10.37 6.53
N GLU A 110 1.52 10.04 7.15
CA GLU A 110 2.27 10.97 7.99
C GLU A 110 3.76 10.82 7.72
N PHE A 111 4.42 11.94 7.42
CA PHE A 111 5.85 11.99 7.16
C PHE A 111 6.67 11.25 8.24
N ASP A 112 7.35 10.17 7.84
CA ASP A 112 8.35 9.49 8.66
C ASP A 112 9.75 10.07 8.41
N THR A 113 10.52 10.26 9.48
CA THR A 113 11.91 10.70 9.35
C THR A 113 12.78 9.59 8.75
N SER A 114 13.90 9.97 8.13
CA SER A 114 14.87 8.99 7.62
C SER A 114 15.37 8.00 8.68
N PHE A 115 15.37 8.39 9.96
CA PHE A 115 15.71 7.51 11.08
C PHE A 115 14.61 6.47 11.33
N GLU A 116 13.34 6.87 11.33
CA GLU A 116 12.18 5.97 11.50
C GLU A 116 12.10 4.95 10.36
N ILE A 117 12.26 5.40 9.12
CA ILE A 117 12.32 4.53 7.93
C ILE A 117 13.48 3.53 8.05
N ALA A 118 14.68 3.98 8.45
CA ALA A 118 15.83 3.11 8.61
C ALA A 118 15.61 2.07 9.72
N ALA A 119 15.02 2.47 10.85
CA ALA A 119 14.69 1.56 11.94
C ALA A 119 13.65 0.51 11.51
N ALA A 120 12.61 0.90 10.77
CA ALA A 120 11.61 -0.02 10.24
C ALA A 120 12.23 -1.06 9.30
N ARG A 121 13.10 -0.64 8.39
CA ARG A 121 13.85 -1.55 7.50
C ARG A 121 14.70 -2.54 8.28
N GLN A 122 15.39 -2.09 9.33
CA GLN A 122 16.19 -2.98 10.19
C GLN A 122 15.33 -4.03 10.92
N ARG A 123 14.15 -3.65 11.44
CA ARG A 123 13.22 -4.60 12.08
C ARG A 123 12.79 -5.73 11.13
N GLN A 124 12.54 -5.41 9.85
CA GLN A 124 12.21 -6.43 8.86
C GLN A 124 13.35 -7.43 8.62
N TYR A 125 14.60 -6.97 8.59
CA TYR A 125 15.76 -7.85 8.45
C TYR A 125 15.99 -8.73 9.68
N GLN A 126 15.72 -8.21 10.89
CA GLN A 126 15.89 -8.95 12.15
C GLN A 126 14.86 -10.07 12.34
N PHE A 127 13.69 -9.97 11.70
CA PHE A 127 12.64 -11.01 11.71
C PHE A 127 12.83 -12.12 10.67
N SER A 128 13.85 -12.02 9.81
CA SER A 128 14.29 -13.19 9.05
C SER A 128 14.94 -14.15 10.05
N PRO A 129 14.49 -15.41 10.21
CA PRO A 129 15.13 -16.30 11.15
C PRO A 129 16.58 -16.42 10.71
N THR A 130 17.49 -15.93 11.55
CA THR A 130 18.86 -16.41 11.54
C THR A 130 18.72 -17.91 11.66
N ARG A 131 18.92 -18.63 10.54
CA ARG A 131 19.35 -20.02 10.61
C ARG A 131 20.58 -19.96 11.51
N ASN A 132 20.38 -20.26 12.78
CA ASN A 132 21.45 -20.72 13.64
C ASN A 132 22.00 -21.93 12.90
N CYS A 133 23.06 -21.70 12.12
CA CYS A 133 24.01 -22.73 11.84
C CYS A 133 24.64 -23.03 13.19
N ASP A 134 23.96 -23.88 13.97
CA ASP A 134 24.59 -24.69 15.00
C ASP A 134 25.69 -25.48 14.28
N MET A 135 26.87 -24.88 14.25
CA MET A 135 28.10 -25.57 13.96
C MET A 135 28.42 -26.32 15.26
N GLU A 136 27.77 -27.48 15.45
CA GLU A 136 28.22 -28.46 16.43
C GLU A 136 29.68 -28.82 16.07
N LEU A 137 30.58 -28.46 16.99
CA LEU A 137 32.00 -28.82 17.00
C LEU A 137 32.20 -30.19 17.64
#